data_AF-B9T9X6-F1
#
_entry.id   AF-B9T9X6-F1
#
_cell.length_a   1.000
_cell.length_b   1.000
_cell.length_c   1.000
_cell.angle_alpha   90.00
_cell.angle_beta   90.00
_cell.angle_gamma   90.00
#
_symmetry.space_group_name_H-M   'P 1'
#
loop_
_entity.id
_entity.type
_entity.pdbx_description
1 polymer ?
#
loop_
_entity_poly.entity_id
_entity_poly.type
_entity_poly.pdbx_seq_one_letter_code
_entity_poly.pdbx_strand_id
1 'polypeptide(L)'
;MEHEPERGVRCTMCFDMRFERTALYAHEHGFPVITSSLGISRWKNMQQINDCGVRAAAKYSGLMYWEYNWRKGGGSARMIEISKRENFYQQEYCGCVYSLRDTNRHRVESGRERIQLGVTFYGDEQPPKD
;
A
#
# COMPACT_ATOMS: atom_id res chain seq x y z
N MET A 1 -10.87 15.24 -7.30
CA MET A 1 -10.93 13.91 -6.66
C MET A 1 -10.41 13.91 -5.21
N GLU A 2 -10.16 15.07 -4.59
CA GLU A 2 -9.52 15.14 -3.26
C GLU A 2 -10.39 14.61 -2.11
N HIS A 3 -11.71 14.62 -2.30
CA HIS A 3 -12.70 14.14 -1.33
C HIS A 3 -13.18 12.70 -1.59
N GLU A 4 -12.70 12.06 -2.66
CA GLU A 4 -13.01 10.65 -2.93
C GLU A 4 -12.49 9.76 -1.80
N PRO A 5 -13.21 8.70 -1.39
CA PRO A 5 -12.76 7.83 -0.33
C PRO A 5 -11.52 7.02 -0.73
N GLU A 6 -10.80 6.50 0.27
CA GLU A 6 -9.81 5.45 0.02
C GLU A 6 -10.49 4.22 -0.61
N ARG A 7 -9.81 3.54 -1.54
CA ARG A 7 -10.37 2.53 -2.47
C ARG A 7 -11.30 3.08 -3.56
N GLY A 8 -11.60 4.38 -3.55
CA GLY A 8 -12.32 5.04 -4.64
C GLY A 8 -11.44 5.36 -5.86
N VAL A 9 -11.98 6.13 -6.82
CA VAL A 9 -11.32 6.45 -8.10
C VAL A 9 -9.96 7.15 -7.92
N ARG A 10 -9.79 7.92 -6.83
CA ARG A 10 -8.51 8.53 -6.47
C ARG A 10 -7.40 7.50 -6.29
N CYS A 11 -7.71 6.35 -5.69
CA CYS A 11 -6.73 5.27 -5.52
C CYS A 11 -6.39 4.63 -6.86
N THR A 12 -7.37 4.40 -7.73
CA THR A 12 -7.13 3.93 -9.11
C THR A 12 -6.16 4.84 -9.85
N MET A 13 -6.40 6.16 -9.87
CA MET A 13 -5.52 7.13 -10.52
C MET A 13 -4.09 7.12 -9.93
N CYS A 14 -3.98 7.03 -8.60
CA CYS A 14 -2.67 6.94 -7.92
C CYS A 14 -1.90 5.69 -8.33
N PHE A 15 -2.58 4.54 -8.40
CA PHE A 15 -1.97 3.27 -8.77
C PHE A 15 -1.61 3.24 -10.26
N ASP A 16 -2.49 3.71 -11.15
CA ASP A 16 -2.21 3.81 -12.59
C ASP A 16 -0.94 4.62 -12.85
N MET A 17 -0.85 5.84 -12.34
CA MET A 17 0.35 6.68 -12.50
C MET A 17 1.63 5.99 -12.01
N ARG A 18 1.58 5.32 -10.84
CA ARG A 18 2.74 4.63 -10.28
C ARG A 18 3.12 3.41 -11.11
N PHE A 19 2.14 2.60 -11.52
CA PHE A 19 2.40 1.41 -12.32
C PHE A 19 2.83 1.73 -13.74
N GLU A 20 2.32 2.80 -14.35
CA GLU A 20 2.81 3.28 -15.65
C GLU A 20 4.30 3.58 -15.61
N ARG A 21 4.77 4.29 -14.58
CA ARG A 21 6.19 4.58 -14.42
C ARG A 21 7.00 3.32 -14.14
N THR A 22 6.51 2.41 -13.30
CA THR A 22 7.15 1.13 -13.02
C THR A 22 7.27 0.24 -14.26
N ALA A 23 6.21 0.14 -15.06
CA ALA A 23 6.17 -0.68 -16.26
C ALA A 23 7.11 -0.14 -17.35
N LEU A 24 7.12 1.19 -17.55
CA LEU A 24 8.08 1.83 -18.45
C LEU A 24 9.52 1.53 -18.04
N TYR A 25 9.84 1.74 -16.75
CA TYR A 25 11.18 1.46 -16.24
C TYR A 25 11.56 -0.01 -16.43
N ALA A 26 10.63 -0.94 -16.12
CA ALA A 26 10.85 -2.36 -16.29
C ALA A 26 11.18 -2.73 -17.75
N HIS A 27 10.40 -2.18 -18.69
CA HIS A 27 10.62 -2.38 -20.12
C HIS A 27 11.97 -1.85 -20.60
N GLU A 28 12.32 -0.61 -20.24
CA GLU A 28 13.59 0.05 -20.63
C GLU A 28 14.83 -0.71 -20.13
N HIS A 29 14.69 -1.47 -19.04
CA HIS A 29 15.79 -2.18 -18.38
C HIS A 29 15.71 -3.71 -18.53
N GLY A 30 14.80 -4.22 -19.35
CA GLY A 30 14.69 -5.64 -19.65
C GLY A 30 14.19 -6.52 -18.49
N PHE A 31 13.46 -5.96 -17.53
CA PHE A 31 12.79 -6.75 -16.50
C PHE A 31 11.51 -7.39 -17.05
N PRO A 32 11.35 -8.72 -16.99
CA PRO A 32 10.19 -9.40 -17.59
C PRO A 32 8.94 -9.37 -16.69
N VAL A 33 9.10 -9.08 -15.39
CA VAL A 33 8.04 -9.19 -14.40
C VAL A 33 8.07 -7.98 -13.46
N ILE A 34 6.89 -7.41 -13.20
CA ILE A 34 6.68 -6.43 -12.12
C ILE A 34 5.61 -6.95 -11.15
N THR A 35 5.65 -6.49 -9.91
CA THR A 35 4.61 -6.74 -8.91
C THR A 35 4.56 -5.59 -7.91
N SER A 36 3.72 -5.70 -6.88
CA SER A 36 3.58 -4.67 -5.86
C SER A 36 3.39 -5.24 -4.46
N SER A 37 4.03 -4.62 -3.48
CA SER A 37 3.79 -4.88 -2.06
C SER A 37 2.43 -4.34 -1.58
N LEU A 38 1.76 -3.47 -2.35
CA LEU A 38 0.45 -2.89 -1.98
C LEU A 38 -0.61 -3.97 -1.70
N GLY A 39 -0.49 -5.14 -2.34
CA GLY A 39 -1.41 -6.27 -2.17
C GLY A 39 -1.41 -6.89 -0.77
N ILE A 40 -0.37 -6.71 0.06
CA ILE A 40 -0.29 -7.33 1.39
C ILE A 40 -1.30 -6.74 2.39
N SER A 41 -1.63 -5.44 2.25
CA SER A 41 -2.46 -4.74 3.23
C SER A 41 -3.93 -5.12 3.07
N ARG A 42 -4.55 -5.68 4.12
CA ARG A 42 -6.00 -5.98 4.15
C ARG A 42 -6.89 -4.76 3.90
N TRP A 43 -6.34 -3.55 4.11
CA TRP A 43 -7.07 -2.30 3.93
C TRP A 43 -7.14 -1.84 2.48
N LYS A 44 -6.48 -2.53 1.54
CA LYS A 44 -6.52 -2.21 0.11
C LYS A 44 -7.45 -3.14 -0.66
N ASN A 45 -8.08 -2.59 -1.69
CA ASN A 45 -8.77 -3.38 -2.70
C ASN A 45 -7.73 -4.02 -3.61
N MET A 46 -7.58 -5.34 -3.51
CA MET A 46 -6.56 -6.09 -4.26
C MET A 46 -6.87 -6.15 -5.75
N GLN A 47 -8.15 -6.28 -6.12
CA GLN A 47 -8.57 -6.26 -7.53
C GLN A 47 -8.21 -4.91 -8.16
N GLN A 48 -8.52 -3.82 -7.48
CA GLN A 48 -8.17 -2.46 -7.95
C GLN A 48 -6.66 -2.32 -8.20
N ILE A 49 -5.81 -2.84 -7.31
CA ILE A 49 -4.35 -2.80 -7.50
C ILE A 49 -3.92 -3.65 -8.69
N ASN A 50 -4.42 -4.89 -8.76
CA ASN A 50 -4.08 -5.82 -9.84
C ASN A 50 -4.49 -5.29 -11.20
N ASP A 51 -5.71 -4.75 -11.32
CA ASP A 51 -6.20 -4.17 -12.58
C ASP A 51 -5.28 -3.03 -13.07
N CYS A 52 -4.79 -2.18 -12.16
CA CYS A 52 -3.85 -1.10 -12.52
C CYS A 52 -2.50 -1.68 -12.99
N GLY A 53 -1.98 -2.68 -12.27
CA GLY A 53 -0.71 -3.36 -12.62
C GLY A 53 -0.77 -4.07 -13.97
N VAL A 54 -1.85 -4.83 -14.21
CA VAL A 54 -2.10 -5.53 -15.48
C VAL A 54 -2.24 -4.53 -16.63
N ARG A 55 -3.03 -3.47 -16.47
CA ARG A 55 -3.17 -2.42 -17.50
C ARG A 55 -1.83 -1.76 -17.86
N ALA A 56 -0.98 -1.50 -16.87
CA ALA A 56 0.32 -0.88 -17.12
C ALA A 56 1.29 -1.83 -17.83
N ALA A 57 1.38 -3.09 -17.40
CA ALA A 57 2.24 -4.09 -18.01
C ALA A 57 1.82 -4.40 -19.46
N ALA A 58 0.52 -4.45 -19.75
CA ALA A 58 -0.04 -4.78 -21.06
C ALA A 58 0.40 -3.82 -22.19
N LYS A 59 0.96 -2.64 -21.86
CA LYS A 59 1.50 -1.69 -22.84
C LYS A 59 2.84 -2.15 -23.45
N TYR A 60 3.51 -3.13 -22.84
CA TYR A 60 4.86 -3.56 -23.23
C TYR A 60 4.89 -5.07 -23.49
N SER A 61 5.30 -5.46 -24.71
CA SER A 61 5.42 -6.87 -25.06
C SER A 61 6.49 -7.56 -24.19
N GLY A 62 6.17 -8.73 -23.65
CA GLY A 62 7.06 -9.52 -22.80
C GLY A 62 7.12 -9.09 -21.33
N LEU A 63 6.38 -8.04 -20.93
CA LEU A 63 6.26 -7.63 -19.53
C LEU A 63 4.97 -8.15 -18.92
N MET A 64 5.06 -8.80 -17.75
CA MET A 64 3.88 -9.26 -17.00
C MET A 64 3.78 -8.61 -15.61
N TYR A 65 2.55 -8.41 -15.15
CA TYR A 65 2.28 -8.10 -13.75
C TYR A 65 1.97 -9.39 -12.99
N TRP A 66 2.71 -9.68 -11.92
CA TRP A 66 2.50 -10.87 -11.11
C TRP A 66 1.46 -10.61 -10.01
N GLU A 67 0.26 -11.13 -10.23
CA GLU A 67 -0.93 -10.97 -9.37
C GLU A 67 -0.93 -11.82 -8.09
N TYR A 68 0.25 -12.23 -7.60
CA TYR A 68 0.32 -13.14 -6.46
C TYR A 68 -0.33 -12.55 -5.21
N ASN A 69 -1.23 -13.32 -4.59
CA ASN A 69 -1.88 -12.91 -3.35
C ASN A 69 -1.02 -13.29 -2.13
N TRP A 70 -0.14 -12.37 -1.74
CA TRP A 70 0.72 -12.49 -0.57
C TRP A 70 -0.02 -12.54 0.78
N ARG A 71 -1.34 -12.34 0.82
CA ARG A 71 -2.11 -12.47 2.07
C ARG A 71 -2.35 -13.92 2.46
N LYS A 72 -2.41 -14.82 1.47
CA LYS A 72 -2.68 -16.25 1.65
C LYS A 72 -1.45 -16.97 2.23
N GLY A 73 -1.64 -18.20 2.72
CA GLY A 73 -0.56 -19.04 3.22
C GLY A 73 0.20 -18.45 4.42
N GLY A 74 -0.44 -17.59 5.22
CA GLY A 74 0.19 -16.95 6.38
C GLY A 74 1.06 -15.73 6.07
N GLY A 75 1.12 -15.26 4.81
CA GLY A 75 1.99 -14.14 4.45
C GLY A 75 1.69 -12.83 5.18
N SER A 76 0.43 -12.56 5.54
CA SER A 76 0.07 -11.39 6.37
C SER A 76 0.68 -11.47 7.77
N ALA A 77 0.67 -12.66 8.39
CA ALA A 77 1.27 -12.87 9.70
C ALA A 77 2.79 -12.77 9.64
N ARG A 78 3.39 -13.35 8.58
CA ARG A 78 4.83 -13.26 8.32
C ARG A 78 5.30 -11.81 8.13
N MET A 79 4.52 -10.99 7.44
CA MET A 79 4.81 -9.56 7.28
C MET A 79 4.86 -8.85 8.64
N ILE A 80 3.93 -9.14 9.56
CA ILE A 80 3.94 -8.55 10.91
C ILE A 80 5.14 -9.05 11.73
N GLU A 81 5.45 -10.34 11.67
CA GLU A 81 6.61 -10.93 12.34
C GLU A 81 7.91 -10.26 11.90
N ILE A 82 8.13 -10.16 10.57
CA ILE A 82 9.30 -9.48 10.00
C ILE A 82 9.30 -8.01 10.43
N SER A 83 8.17 -7.31 10.34
CA SER A 83 8.12 -5.88 10.67
C SER A 83 8.50 -5.60 12.12
N LYS A 84 8.05 -6.45 13.07
CA LYS A 84 8.44 -6.36 14.49
C LYS A 84 9.90 -6.71 14.71
N ARG A 85 10.40 -7.75 14.05
CA ARG A 85 11.81 -8.18 14.17
C ARG A 85 12.78 -7.11 13.66
N GLU A 86 12.43 -6.48 12.54
CA GLU A 86 13.27 -5.46 11.89
C GLU A 86 13.02 -4.04 12.42
N ASN A 87 12.10 -3.87 13.38
CA ASN A 87 11.67 -2.59 13.93
C ASN A 87 11.35 -1.55 12.85
N PHE A 88 10.49 -1.90 11.89
CA PHE A 88 10.14 -0.99 10.79
C PHE A 88 9.22 0.14 11.25
N TYR A 89 9.34 1.30 10.60
CA TYR A 89 8.39 2.40 10.78
C TYR A 89 6.96 1.93 10.47
N GLN A 90 6.05 2.11 11.44
CA GLN A 90 4.66 1.72 11.30
C GLN A 90 3.84 2.89 10.74
N GLN A 91 3.77 2.97 9.41
CA GLN A 91 2.91 3.94 8.76
C GLN A 91 1.43 3.58 8.92
N GLU A 92 0.64 4.46 9.52
CA GLU A 92 -0.79 4.23 9.83
C GLU A 92 -1.75 4.75 8.73
N TYR A 93 -1.25 5.11 7.57
CA TYR A 93 -2.01 5.66 6.43
C TYR A 93 -1.47 5.11 5.09
N CYS A 94 -2.17 5.34 3.99
CA CYS A 94 -1.82 4.83 2.65
C CYS A 94 -0.47 5.34 2.10
N GLY A 95 0.04 6.46 2.61
CA GLY A 95 1.18 7.18 2.03
C GLY A 95 0.80 8.36 1.13
N CYS A 96 -0.48 8.73 1.05
CA CYS A 96 -0.92 9.98 0.41
C CYS A 96 -1.50 10.95 1.44
N VAL A 97 -1.40 12.25 1.16
CA VAL A 97 -1.88 13.33 2.05
C VAL A 97 -3.37 13.19 2.36
N TYR A 98 -4.17 12.70 1.42
CA TYR A 98 -5.60 12.55 1.63
C TYR A 98 -5.94 11.41 2.60
N SER A 99 -5.24 10.27 2.50
CA SER A 99 -5.39 9.18 3.47
C SER A 99 -4.92 9.63 4.86
N LEU A 100 -3.82 10.39 4.95
CA LEU A 100 -3.37 10.97 6.22
C LEU A 100 -4.42 11.92 6.83
N ARG A 101 -5.00 12.83 6.01
CA ARG A 101 -6.08 13.73 6.42
C ARG A 101 -7.27 12.95 6.97
N ASP A 102 -7.74 11.95 6.22
CA ASP A 102 -8.94 11.18 6.55
C ASP A 102 -8.71 10.33 7.81
N THR A 103 -7.53 9.70 7.94
CA THR A 103 -7.14 8.95 9.16
C THR A 103 -7.03 9.87 10.38
N ASN A 104 -6.42 11.05 10.24
CA ASN A 104 -6.30 11.99 11.35
C ASN A 104 -7.65 12.56 11.80
N ARG A 105 -8.57 12.82 10.86
CA ARG A 105 -9.95 13.21 11.18
C ARG A 105 -10.63 12.13 12.03
N HIS A 106 -10.58 10.87 11.58
CA HIS A 106 -11.15 9.75 12.31
C HIS A 106 -10.51 9.54 13.70
N ARG A 107 -9.20 9.73 13.84
CA ARG A 107 -8.51 9.67 15.14
C ARG A 107 -9.04 10.72 16.10
N VAL A 108 -9.12 11.99 15.68
CA VAL A 108 -9.61 13.07 16.53
C VAL A 108 -11.08 12.83 16.92
N GLU A 109 -11.93 12.41 15.97
CA GLU A 109 -13.33 12.05 16.24
C GLU A 109 -13.48 10.89 17.22
N SER A 110 -12.49 9.98 17.29
CA SER A 110 -12.44 8.86 18.22
C SER A 110 -11.62 9.13 19.49
N GLY A 111 -11.26 10.39 19.76
CA GLY A 111 -10.52 10.79 20.96
C GLY A 111 -9.03 10.43 20.95
N ARG A 112 -8.47 10.07 19.79
CA ARG A 112 -7.05 9.75 19.59
C ARG A 112 -6.29 10.95 19.02
N GLU A 113 -5.02 11.08 19.38
CA GLU A 113 -4.13 12.07 18.79
C GLU A 113 -3.89 11.81 17.30
N ARG A 114 -3.54 12.89 16.58
CA ARG A 114 -3.12 12.82 15.18
C ARG A 114 -1.82 12.01 15.06
N ILE A 115 -1.65 11.36 13.92
CA ILE A 115 -0.43 10.63 13.57
C ILE A 115 0.76 11.59 13.59
N GLN A 116 1.80 11.23 14.34
CA GLN A 116 3.12 11.86 14.29
C GLN A 116 4.03 11.00 13.40
N LEU A 117 4.63 11.63 12.38
CA LEU A 117 5.47 10.91 11.42
C LEU A 117 6.81 10.53 12.05
N GLY A 118 7.29 9.32 11.77
CA GLY A 118 8.57 8.84 12.28
C GLY A 118 8.61 8.55 13.79
N VAL A 119 7.44 8.41 14.44
CA VAL A 119 7.36 8.13 15.89
C VAL A 119 7.01 6.68 16.19
N THR A 120 6.01 6.11 15.51
CA THR A 120 5.54 4.74 15.79
C THR A 120 6.34 3.71 14.97
N PHE A 121 6.94 2.72 15.63
CA PHE A 121 7.61 1.59 15.01
C PHE A 121 7.00 0.25 15.43
N TYR A 122 7.15 -0.76 14.56
CA TYR A 122 6.72 -2.12 14.88
C TYR A 122 7.65 -2.73 15.92
N GLY A 123 7.13 -3.08 17.10
CA GLY A 123 7.94 -3.69 18.16
C GLY A 123 8.09 -2.80 19.38
N ASP A 124 7.76 -1.50 19.24
CA ASP A 124 7.48 -0.64 20.38
C ASP A 124 6.41 -1.31 21.25
N GLU A 125 6.61 -1.28 22.58
CA GLU A 125 5.55 -1.66 23.51
C GLU A 125 4.35 -0.75 23.24
N GLN A 126 3.28 -1.31 22.67
CA GLN A 126 2.06 -0.53 22.56
C GLN A 126 1.60 -0.24 23.98
N PRO A 127 1.28 1.03 24.33
CA PRO A 127 0.63 1.29 25.59
C PRO A 127 -0.62 0.40 25.67
N PRO A 128 -0.99 -0.07 26.87
CA PRO A 128 -2.20 -0.88 27.04
C PRO A 128 -3.37 -0.20 26.31
N LYS A 129 -4.13 -1.00 25.57
CA LYS A 129 -5.45 -0.55 25.16
C LYS A 129 -6.33 -0.63 26.40
N ASP A 130 -6.54 0.51 27.03
CA ASP A 130 -7.64 0.70 27.98
C ASP A 130 -8.99 0.36 27.31
#